data_AF-A0A6G6X011-F1
#
_entry.id   AF-A0A6G6X011-F1
#
_cell.length_a   1.000
_cell.length_b   1.000
_cell.length_c   1.000
_cell.angle_alpha   90.00
_cell.angle_beta   90.00
_cell.angle_gamma   90.00
#
_symmetry.space_group_name_H-M   'P 1'
#
loop_
_entity.id
_entity.type
_entity.pdbx_description
1 polymer ?
#
loop_
_entity_poly.entity_id
_entity_poly.type
_entity_poly.pdbx_seq_one_letter_code
_entity_poly.pdbx_strand_id
1 'polypeptide(L)'
;MMTADEARGMVLSVLQNLELIDEKQMRELLGTRILDIELAGLGIDSMKVVDLCVGLEERIGREVEVEELIENPSVNSLAAHFAKG
;
A
#
# COMPACT_ATOMS: atom_id res chain seq x y z
N MET A 1 -3.14 -17.92 -0.65
CA MET A 1 -2.01 -17.22 -1.27
C MET A 1 -2.61 -16.05 -2.03
N MET A 2 -2.35 -14.83 -1.58
CA MET A 2 -2.87 -13.64 -2.26
C MET A 2 -2.06 -13.39 -3.54
N THR A 3 -2.72 -12.97 -4.61
CA THR A 3 -2.04 -12.54 -5.82
C THR A 3 -1.50 -11.12 -5.65
N ALA A 4 -0.52 -10.73 -6.47
CA ALA A 4 -0.01 -9.36 -6.46
C ALA A 4 -1.09 -8.31 -6.84
N ASP A 5 -2.14 -8.70 -7.59
CA ASP A 5 -3.26 -7.79 -7.90
C ASP A 5 -4.15 -7.58 -6.67
N GLU A 6 -4.47 -8.66 -5.94
CA GLU A 6 -5.22 -8.58 -4.69
C GLU A 6 -4.47 -7.78 -3.64
N ALA A 7 -3.17 -8.04 -3.48
CA ALA A 7 -2.30 -7.29 -2.57
C ALA A 7 -2.26 -5.80 -2.94
N ARG A 8 -2.18 -5.48 -4.24
CA ARG A 8 -2.17 -4.10 -4.72
C ARG A 8 -3.50 -3.40 -4.46
N GLY A 9 -4.62 -4.04 -4.74
CA GLY A 9 -5.94 -3.49 -4.44
C GLY A 9 -6.13 -3.23 -2.94
N MET A 10 -5.61 -4.11 -2.10
CA MET A 10 -5.60 -3.95 -0.64
C MET A 10 -4.76 -2.76 -0.19
N VAL A 11 -3.50 -2.64 -0.66
CA VAL A 11 -2.64 -1.48 -0.35
C VAL A 11 -3.32 -0.19 -0.75
N LEU A 12 -3.86 -0.10 -1.97
CA LEU A 12 -4.56 1.08 -2.45
C LEU A 12 -5.81 1.40 -1.62
N SER A 13 -6.54 0.39 -1.15
CA SER A 13 -7.69 0.60 -0.26
C SER A 13 -7.26 1.19 1.09
N VAL A 14 -6.13 0.75 1.65
CA VAL A 14 -5.62 1.31 2.90
C VAL A 14 -5.17 2.75 2.69
N LEU A 15 -4.44 3.05 1.61
CA LEU A 15 -4.03 4.41 1.26
C LEU A 15 -5.23 5.35 1.08
N GLN A 16 -6.32 4.88 0.46
CA GLN A 16 -7.54 5.65 0.32
C GLN A 16 -8.21 5.92 1.68
N ASN A 17 -8.28 4.92 2.56
CA ASN A 17 -8.87 5.08 3.90
C ASN A 17 -8.09 6.07 4.78
N LEU A 18 -6.78 6.20 4.57
CA LEU A 18 -5.91 7.17 5.24
C LEU A 18 -5.89 8.54 4.55
N GLU A 19 -6.75 8.74 3.56
CA GLU A 19 -6.85 9.98 2.78
C GLU A 19 -5.52 10.38 2.12
N LEU A 20 -4.67 9.39 1.81
CA LEU A 20 -3.40 9.59 1.10
C LEU A 20 -3.59 9.66 -0.42
N ILE A 21 -4.63 9.01 -0.92
CA ILE A 21 -5.07 9.10 -2.31
C ILE A 21 -6.58 9.36 -2.36
N ASP A 22 -7.04 10.08 -3.37
CA ASP A 22 -8.45 10.30 -3.61
C ASP A 22 -9.09 9.17 -4.46
N GLU A 23 -10.41 9.22 -4.62
CA GLU A 23 -11.16 8.24 -5.41
C GLU A 23 -10.75 8.23 -6.90
N LYS A 24 -10.31 9.37 -7.44
CA LYS A 24 -9.87 9.48 -8.83
C LYS A 24 -8.53 8.75 -9.01
N GLN A 25 -7.55 9.02 -8.15
CA GLN A 25 -6.26 8.36 -8.13
C GLN A 25 -6.43 6.85 -7.91
N MET A 26 -7.30 6.44 -6.98
CA MET A 26 -7.65 5.03 -6.75
C MET A 26 -8.11 4.33 -8.04
N ARG A 27 -9.05 4.93 -8.78
CA ARG A 27 -9.54 4.36 -10.06
C ARG A 27 -8.45 4.29 -11.12
N GLU A 28 -7.62 5.32 -11.24
CA GLU A 28 -6.52 5.36 -12.21
C GLU A 28 -5.49 4.26 -11.91
N LEU A 29 -5.11 4.11 -10.64
CA LEU A 29 -4.17 3.11 -10.19
C LEU A 29 -4.73 1.71 -10.38
N LEU A 30 -5.97 1.43 -9.98
CA LEU A 30 -6.58 0.11 -10.21
C LEU A 30 -6.69 -0.25 -11.69
N GLY A 31 -6.83 0.73 -12.58
CA GLY A 31 -6.95 0.51 -14.02
C GLY A 31 -5.67 0.05 -14.72
N THR A 32 -4.49 0.28 -14.13
CA THR A 32 -3.21 -0.16 -14.73
C THR A 32 -2.09 -0.30 -13.71
N ARG A 33 -1.27 -1.35 -13.84
CA ARG A 33 -0.05 -1.53 -13.05
C ARG A 33 1.12 -0.65 -13.51
N ILE A 34 1.02 -0.03 -14.69
CA ILE A 34 2.05 0.89 -15.20
C ILE A 34 2.13 2.13 -14.32
N LEU A 35 1.00 2.54 -13.74
CA LEU A 35 0.97 3.61 -12.75
C LEU A 35 1.35 3.03 -11.39
N ASP A 36 2.46 3.54 -10.87
CA ASP A 36 2.97 3.25 -9.54
C ASP A 36 3.11 4.55 -8.75
N ILE A 37 3.01 4.43 -7.43
CA ILE A 37 3.15 5.56 -6.53
C ILE A 37 4.20 5.21 -5.49
N GLU A 38 5.15 6.12 -5.31
CA GLU A 38 6.07 6.09 -4.19
C GLU A 38 5.35 6.52 -2.92
N LEU A 39 5.48 5.72 -1.86
CA LEU A 39 4.87 5.99 -0.56
C LEU A 39 5.36 7.32 0.02
N ALA A 40 6.65 7.64 -0.16
CA ALA A 40 7.23 8.91 0.27
C ALA A 40 6.62 10.13 -0.46
N GLY A 41 6.16 9.96 -1.70
CA GLY A 41 5.54 11.01 -2.51
C GLY A 41 4.12 11.37 -2.07
N LEU A 42 3.49 10.55 -1.21
CA LEU A 42 2.14 10.77 -0.69
C LEU A 42 2.08 11.73 0.51
N GLY A 43 3.23 12.28 0.93
CA GLY A 43 3.29 13.17 2.10
C GLY A 43 2.96 12.44 3.40
N ILE A 44 3.34 11.16 3.50
CA ILE A 44 3.16 10.35 4.71
C ILE A 44 4.10 10.89 5.78
N ASP A 45 3.54 11.42 6.86
CA ASP A 45 4.29 11.79 8.07
C ASP A 45 4.47 10.56 8.99
N SER A 46 5.27 10.72 10.04
CA SER A 46 5.58 9.62 10.98
C SER A 46 4.35 8.98 11.62
N MET A 47 3.23 9.69 11.75
CA MET A 47 1.98 9.12 12.29
C MET A 47 1.25 8.32 11.23
N LYS A 48 1.15 8.85 10.01
CA LYS A 48 0.53 8.14 8.89
C LYS A 48 1.27 6.88 8.48
N VAL A 49 2.59 6.80 8.70
CA VAL A 49 3.35 5.55 8.51
C VAL A 49 2.85 4.46 9.45
N VAL A 50 2.64 4.79 10.73
CA VAL A 50 2.14 3.84 11.73
C VAL A 50 0.70 3.45 11.40
N ASP A 51 -0.15 4.41 11.05
CA ASP A 51 -1.54 4.12 10.64
C ASP A 51 -1.61 3.24 9.38
N LEU A 52 -0.65 3.41 8.45
CA LEU A 52 -0.50 2.56 7.28
C LEU A 52 -0.11 1.13 7.67
N CYS A 53 0.89 0.95 8.54
CA CYS A 53 1.23 -0.36 9.08
C CYS A 53 0.00 -1.04 9.70
N VAL A 54 -0.67 -0.38 10.64
CA VAL A 54 -1.87 -0.92 11.31
C VAL A 54 -2.96 -1.29 10.30
N GLY A 55 -3.24 -0.42 9.32
CA GLY A 55 -4.24 -0.69 8.29
C GLY A 55 -3.88 -1.85 7.37
N LEU A 56 -2.60 -2.10 7.12
CA LEU A 56 -2.11 -3.25 6.35
C LEU A 56 -2.16 -4.53 7.20
N GLU A 57 -1.79 -4.46 8.48
CA GLU A 57 -1.83 -5.58 9.43
C GLU A 57 -3.23 -6.17 9.56
N GLU A 58 -4.24 -5.31 9.71
CA GLU A 58 -5.65 -5.74 9.79
C GLU A 58 -6.11 -6.52 8.55
N ARG A 59 -5.50 -6.26 7.40
CA ARG A 59 -5.84 -6.91 6.12
C ARG A 59 -5.03 -8.16 5.86
N ILE A 60 -3.76 -8.17 6.23
CA ILE A 60 -2.81 -9.26 5.97
C ILE A 60 -2.90 -10.33 7.06
N GLY A 61 -3.25 -9.95 8.29
CA GLY A 61 -3.30 -10.86 9.43
C GLY A 61 -1.93 -11.19 10.03
N ARG A 62 -0.92 -10.37 9.75
CA ARG A 62 0.40 -10.38 10.42
C ARG A 62 0.88 -8.95 10.64
N GLU A 63 1.80 -8.79 11.56
CA GLU A 63 2.53 -7.54 11.81
C GLU A 63 3.21 -7.05 10.52
N VAL A 64 3.16 -5.74 10.28
CA VAL A 64 3.75 -5.05 9.12
C VAL A 64 4.70 -4.00 9.65
N GLU A 65 5.99 -4.24 9.46
CA GLU A 65 7.03 -3.37 9.99
C GLU A 65 7.27 -2.17 9.07
N VAL A 66 7.72 -1.06 9.64
CA VAL A 66 8.05 0.15 8.87
C VAL A 66 9.20 -0.13 7.89
N GLU A 67 10.11 -1.00 8.27
CA GLU A 67 11.21 -1.52 7.45
C GLU A 67 10.69 -2.10 6.14
N GLU A 68 9.55 -2.81 6.15
CA GLU A 68 8.96 -3.38 4.93
C GLU A 68 8.48 -2.29 3.97
N LEU A 69 7.96 -1.17 4.49
CA LEU A 69 7.57 0.00 3.69
C LEU A 69 8.79 0.73 3.11
N ILE A 70 9.91 0.73 3.84
CA ILE A 70 11.18 1.35 3.39
C ILE A 70 11.84 0.48 2.30
N GLU A 71 11.88 -0.83 2.49
CA GLU A 71 12.44 -1.79 1.53
C GLU A 71 11.57 -1.92 0.26
N ASN A 72 10.27 -1.64 0.38
CA ASN A 72 9.31 -1.68 -0.72
C ASN A 72 8.62 -0.30 -0.87
N PRO A 73 9.33 0.72 -1.39
CA PRO A 73 8.93 2.13 -1.30
C PRO A 73 7.81 2.53 -2.27
N SER A 74 7.24 1.58 -3.02
CA SER A 74 6.14 1.82 -3.95
C SER A 74 4.97 0.85 -3.77
N VAL A 75 3.78 1.25 -4.19
CA VAL A 75 2.58 0.40 -4.13
C VAL A 75 2.81 -0.95 -4.83
N ASN A 76 3.42 -0.96 -6.02
CA ASN A 76 3.67 -2.21 -6.73
C ASN A 76 4.71 -3.08 -6.04
N SER A 77 5.80 -2.49 -5.52
CA SER A 77 6.84 -3.24 -4.81
C SER A 77 6.30 -3.85 -3.52
N LEU A 78 5.51 -3.10 -2.76
CA LEU A 78 4.89 -3.54 -1.51
C LEU A 78 3.86 -4.65 -1.76
N ALA A 79 3.03 -4.50 -2.79
CA ALA A 79 2.09 -5.54 -3.20
C ALA A 79 2.80 -6.83 -3.65
N ALA A 80 3.92 -6.70 -4.37
CA ALA A 80 4.72 -7.85 -4.79
C ALA A 80 5.40 -8.53 -3.60
N HIS A 81 5.78 -7.79 -2.56
CA HIS A 81 6.28 -8.33 -1.31
C HIS A 81 5.21 -9.13 -0.57
N PHE A 82 4.02 -8.56 -0.38
CA PHE A 82 2.91 -9.23 0.29
C PHE A 82 2.36 -10.45 -0.45
N ALA A 83 2.47 -10.50 -1.78
CA ALA A 83 2.07 -11.68 -2.54
C ALA A 83 3.07 -12.86 -2.47
N LYS A 84 4.29 -12.65 -1.96
CA LYS A 84 5.30 -13.70 -1.78
C LYS A 84 5.20 -14.41 -0.42
N GLY A 85 4.58 -13.77 0.56
CA GLY A 85 4.33 -14.30 1.91
C GLY A 85 3.00 -15.04 2.00
#